data_AF-A0A1F6EED3-F1
#
_entry.id   AF-A0A1F6EED3-F1
#
_cell.length_a   1.000
_cell.length_b   1.000
_cell.length_c   1.000
_cell.angle_alpha   90.00
_cell.angle_beta   90.00
_cell.angle_gamma   90.00
#
_symmetry.space_group_name_H-M   'P 1'
#
loop_
_entity.id
_entity.type
_entity.pdbx_description
1 polymer ?
#
loop_
_entity_poly.entity_id
_entity_poly.type
_entity_poly.pdbx_seq_one_letter_code
_entity_poly.pdbx_strand_id
1 'polypeptide(L)'
;MAMNRNRGFALLVAVIFVSVVLALGTALSSLGYKQQILSSGGARSQYAFYAADAALECALTDTQKELANDPYAYQNYSYGVGKPPPTCGSFDTQAVFPFQELCYNTGSCLNQRVSRKRFEIAFANPLIETSGTGALCADITVYETDAKPAGTTYVFSQGYDVPCDKVGTTNRIVVRGIFARF
;
A
#
# COMPACT_ATOMS: atom_id res chain seq x y z
N MET A 1 53.04 41.01 -42.25
CA MET A 1 52.46 39.97 -41.37
C MET A 1 50.94 40.00 -41.55
N ALA A 2 50.39 39.12 -42.38
CA ALA A 2 48.95 39.14 -42.69
C ALA A 2 48.16 38.68 -41.46
N MET A 3 47.42 39.60 -40.84
CA MET A 3 46.55 39.33 -39.70
C MET A 3 45.33 38.52 -40.16
N ASN A 4 45.30 37.24 -39.81
CA ASN A 4 44.20 36.33 -40.09
C ASN A 4 43.00 36.64 -39.19
N ARG A 5 42.13 37.56 -39.65
CA ARG A 5 41.01 38.16 -38.90
C ARG A 5 39.77 37.24 -38.77
N ASN A 6 39.81 36.02 -39.33
CA ASN A 6 38.71 35.07 -39.33
C ASN A 6 38.63 34.17 -38.08
N ARG A 7 39.59 34.28 -37.15
CA ARG A 7 39.65 33.44 -35.94
C ARG A 7 38.66 33.82 -34.85
N GLY A 8 38.21 35.09 -34.80
CA GLY A 8 37.26 35.56 -33.77
C GLY A 8 35.83 35.06 -34.00
N PHE A 9 35.40 34.95 -35.25
CA PHE A 9 34.05 34.48 -35.60
C PHE A 9 33.85 33.00 -35.25
N ALA A 10 34.86 32.16 -35.50
CA ALA A 10 34.82 30.74 -35.14
C ALA A 10 34.69 30.52 -33.63
N LEU A 11 35.34 31.35 -32.81
CA LEU A 11 35.25 31.27 -31.34
C LEU A 11 33.83 31.63 -30.85
N LEU A 12 33.24 32.68 -31.41
CA LEU A 12 31.87 33.08 -31.07
C LEU A 12 30.84 31.99 -31.44
N VAL A 13 30.97 31.39 -32.62
CA VAL A 13 30.10 30.28 -33.04
C VAL A 13 30.25 29.06 -32.13
N ALA A 14 31.49 28.72 -31.72
CA ALA A 14 31.74 27.61 -30.79
C ALA A 14 31.11 27.84 -29.41
N VAL A 15 31.20 29.06 -28.86
CA VAL A 15 30.58 29.40 -27.57
C VAL A 15 29.05 29.33 -27.64
N ILE A 16 28.45 29.82 -28.73
CA ILE A 16 27.00 29.69 -28.94
C ILE A 16 26.61 28.21 -28.99
N PHE A 17 27.33 27.39 -29.76
CA PHE A 17 27.04 25.96 -29.86
C PHE A 17 27.13 25.25 -28.50
N VAL A 18 28.20 25.50 -27.73
CA VAL A 18 28.36 24.93 -26.38
C VAL A 18 27.24 25.39 -25.46
N SER A 19 26.82 26.67 -25.53
CA SER A 19 25.73 27.18 -24.68
C SER A 19 24.39 26.51 -24.98
N VAL A 20 24.07 26.27 -26.26
CA VAL A 20 22.84 25.57 -26.68
C VAL A 20 22.88 24.11 -26.26
N VAL A 21 23.99 23.42 -26.50
CA VAL A 21 24.16 22.01 -26.09
C VAL A 21 24.05 21.86 -24.58
N LEU A 22 24.65 22.78 -23.81
CA LEU A 22 24.57 22.79 -22.36
C LEU A 22 23.13 23.07 -21.87
N ALA A 23 22.45 24.03 -22.47
CA ALA A 23 21.05 24.33 -22.15
C ALA A 23 20.14 23.12 -22.42
N LEU A 24 20.30 22.44 -23.57
CA LEU A 24 19.56 21.22 -23.88
C LEU A 24 19.89 20.07 -22.92
N GLY A 25 21.18 19.88 -22.59
CA GLY A 25 21.63 18.85 -21.66
C GLY A 25 21.04 19.05 -20.25
N THR A 26 21.05 20.27 -19.74
CA THR A 26 20.46 20.59 -18.42
C THR A 26 18.94 20.40 -18.42
N ALA A 27 18.25 20.82 -19.49
CA ALA A 27 16.81 20.63 -19.63
C ALA A 27 16.43 19.13 -19.61
N LEU A 28 17.08 18.31 -20.44
CA LEU A 28 16.83 16.86 -20.51
C LEU A 28 17.17 16.14 -19.21
N SER A 29 18.27 16.51 -18.55
CA SER A 29 18.66 15.94 -17.25
C SER A 29 17.61 16.21 -16.17
N SER A 30 17.10 17.45 -16.10
CA SER A 30 16.07 17.83 -15.13
C SER A 30 14.74 17.09 -15.37
N LEU A 31 14.40 16.84 -16.64
CA LEU A 31 13.18 16.12 -17.02
C LEU A 31 13.31 14.63 -16.71
N GLY A 32 14.44 14.01 -17.08
CA GLY A 32 14.71 12.59 -16.81
C GLY A 32 14.69 12.27 -15.32
N TYR A 33 15.27 13.16 -14.49
CA TYR A 33 15.25 13.00 -13.04
C TYR A 33 13.81 12.96 -12.47
N LYS A 34 12.94 13.86 -12.92
CA LYS A 34 11.54 13.88 -12.49
C LYS A 34 10.79 12.64 -12.96
N GLN A 35 11.00 12.22 -14.21
CA GLN A 35 10.37 11.02 -14.76
C GLN A 35 10.74 9.76 -13.99
N GLN A 36 12.00 9.62 -13.57
CA GLN A 36 12.45 8.48 -12.78
C GLN A 36 11.80 8.45 -11.39
N ILE A 37 11.67 9.61 -10.73
CA ILE A 37 10.94 9.71 -9.46
C ILE A 37 9.47 9.33 -9.63
N LEU A 38 8.79 9.87 -10.64
CA LEU A 38 7.37 9.54 -10.90
C LEU A 38 7.19 8.05 -11.21
N SER A 39 8.07 7.47 -12.04
CA SER A 39 8.04 6.05 -12.39
C SER A 39 8.20 5.16 -11.15
N SER A 40 9.19 5.45 -10.30
CA SER A 40 9.41 4.71 -9.06
C SER A 40 8.24 4.81 -8.08
N GLY A 41 7.57 5.98 -8.01
CA GLY A 41 6.37 6.16 -7.20
C GLY A 41 5.15 5.40 -7.73
N GLY A 42 5.04 5.27 -9.06
CA GLY A 42 4.02 4.46 -9.72
C GLY A 42 4.13 2.98 -9.34
N ALA A 43 5.33 2.40 -9.43
CA ALA A 43 5.57 1.00 -9.05
C ALA A 43 5.24 0.75 -7.56
N ARG A 44 5.69 1.63 -6.66
CA ARG A 44 5.36 1.55 -5.22
C ARG A 44 3.86 1.65 -4.94
N SER A 45 3.15 2.46 -5.72
CA SER A 45 1.69 2.54 -5.63
C SER A 45 1.01 1.22 -6.00
N GLN A 46 1.52 0.50 -7.00
CA GLN A 46 0.97 -0.81 -7.38
C GLN A 46 1.16 -1.85 -6.27
N TYR A 47 2.33 -1.88 -5.61
CA TYR A 47 2.55 -2.76 -4.46
C TYR A 47 1.60 -2.44 -3.30
N ALA A 48 1.42 -1.16 -2.97
CA ALA A 48 0.47 -0.75 -1.94
C ALA A 48 -0.98 -1.12 -2.29
N PHE A 49 -1.40 -0.97 -3.55
CA PHE A 49 -2.74 -1.41 -3.99
C PHE A 49 -2.89 -2.93 -3.91
N TYR A 50 -1.88 -3.68 -4.35
CA TYR A 50 -1.90 -5.14 -4.29
C TYR A 50 -2.01 -5.65 -2.85
N ALA A 51 -1.25 -5.05 -1.93
CA ALA A 51 -1.34 -5.38 -0.51
C ALA A 51 -2.72 -5.07 0.06
N ALA A 52 -3.33 -3.94 -0.31
CA ALA A 52 -4.67 -3.58 0.12
C ALA A 52 -5.73 -4.58 -0.39
N ASP A 53 -5.63 -4.99 -1.65
CA ASP A 53 -6.59 -5.90 -2.29
C ASP A 53 -6.49 -7.31 -1.70
N ALA A 54 -5.27 -7.85 -1.57
CA ALA A 54 -5.03 -9.15 -0.95
C ALA A 54 -5.54 -9.20 0.51
N ALA A 55 -5.34 -8.13 1.27
CA ALA A 55 -5.88 -8.02 2.61
C ALA A 55 -7.42 -7.95 2.60
N LEU A 56 -8.03 -7.21 1.68
CA LEU A 56 -9.48 -7.14 1.56
C LEU A 56 -10.09 -8.53 1.26
N GLU A 57 -9.52 -9.27 0.33
CA GLU A 57 -9.92 -10.65 0.00
C GLU A 57 -9.72 -11.62 1.18
N CYS A 58 -8.65 -11.43 1.96
CA CYS A 58 -8.45 -12.13 3.22
C CYS A 58 -9.63 -11.93 4.18
N ALA A 59 -9.98 -10.67 4.47
CA ALA A 59 -11.06 -10.36 5.39
C ALA A 59 -12.42 -10.88 4.89
N LEU A 60 -12.68 -10.79 3.57
CA LEU A 60 -13.91 -11.31 2.98
C LEU A 60 -14.01 -12.82 3.11
N THR A 61 -12.94 -13.54 2.78
CA THR A 61 -12.92 -15.01 2.89
C THR A 61 -13.20 -15.47 4.32
N ASP A 62 -12.72 -14.75 5.32
CA ASP A 62 -13.00 -15.06 6.72
C ASP A 62 -14.46 -14.86 7.07
N THR A 63 -15.03 -13.73 6.68
CA THR A 63 -16.45 -13.46 6.91
C THR A 63 -17.33 -14.50 6.20
N GLN A 64 -16.96 -14.94 5.00
CA GLN A 64 -17.68 -15.96 4.24
C GLN A 64 -17.55 -17.37 4.85
N LYS A 65 -16.35 -17.79 5.27
CA LYS A 65 -16.13 -19.10 5.91
C LYS A 65 -16.91 -19.22 7.21
N GLU A 66 -16.98 -18.16 8.00
CA GLU A 66 -17.78 -18.17 9.22
C GLU A 66 -19.28 -18.19 8.90
N LEU A 67 -19.72 -17.51 7.83
CA LEU A 67 -21.10 -17.60 7.34
C LEU A 67 -21.50 -19.00 6.84
N ALA A 68 -20.53 -19.75 6.30
CA ALA A 68 -20.73 -21.15 5.90
C ALA A 68 -20.83 -22.10 7.10
N ASN A 69 -20.19 -21.78 8.23
CA ASN A 69 -20.22 -22.61 9.44
C ASN A 69 -21.35 -22.25 10.41
N ASP A 70 -21.80 -20.99 10.44
CA ASP A 70 -23.00 -20.55 11.15
C ASP A 70 -23.69 -19.37 10.41
N PRO A 71 -24.77 -19.63 9.65
CA PRO A 71 -25.47 -18.61 8.87
C PRO A 71 -26.22 -17.56 9.70
N TYR A 72 -26.23 -17.67 11.04
CA TYR A 72 -26.91 -16.75 11.96
C TYR A 72 -25.97 -16.02 12.94
N ALA A 73 -24.65 -16.19 12.82
CA ALA A 73 -23.66 -15.69 13.79
C ALA A 73 -23.29 -14.19 13.69
N TYR A 74 -24.01 -13.36 12.92
CA TYR A 74 -23.71 -11.93 12.79
C TYR A 74 -23.81 -11.13 14.10
N GLN A 75 -24.42 -11.65 15.15
CA GLN A 75 -24.74 -10.84 16.34
C GLN A 75 -23.72 -10.98 17.50
N ASN A 76 -22.78 -11.94 17.46
CA ASN A 76 -21.88 -12.21 18.59
C ASN A 76 -20.46 -12.60 18.16
N TYR A 77 -19.92 -11.96 17.12
CA TYR A 77 -18.54 -12.22 16.76
C TYR A 77 -17.58 -11.46 17.68
N SER A 78 -17.08 -12.15 18.69
CA SER A 78 -15.90 -11.74 19.46
C SER A 78 -14.73 -12.55 18.91
N TYR A 79 -13.78 -11.88 18.23
CA TYR A 79 -12.58 -12.51 17.68
C TYR A 79 -11.65 -12.85 18.86
N GLY A 80 -11.91 -13.98 19.51
CA GLY A 80 -11.15 -14.43 20.66
C GLY A 80 -9.67 -14.65 20.31
N VAL A 81 -8.80 -14.22 21.22
CA VAL A 81 -7.41 -14.67 21.32
C VAL A 81 -7.37 -16.20 21.29
N GLY A 82 -6.75 -16.79 20.27
CA GLY A 82 -6.55 -18.25 20.16
C GLY A 82 -7.11 -18.95 18.92
N LYS A 83 -7.84 -18.26 18.02
CA LYS A 83 -8.12 -18.82 16.68
C LYS A 83 -6.86 -18.69 15.80
N PRO A 84 -6.47 -19.74 15.03
CA PRO A 84 -5.36 -19.64 14.10
C PRO A 84 -5.62 -18.48 13.12
N PRO A 85 -4.56 -17.77 12.70
CA PRO A 85 -4.73 -16.72 11.72
C PRO A 85 -5.42 -17.31 10.49
N PRO A 86 -6.41 -16.59 9.96
CA PRO A 86 -7.10 -17.04 8.77
C PRO A 86 -6.12 -17.18 7.63
N THR A 87 -6.04 -18.40 7.09
CA THR A 87 -5.23 -18.70 5.92
C THR A 87 -5.96 -18.17 4.69
N CYS A 88 -5.44 -17.08 4.15
CA CYS A 88 -5.88 -16.54 2.87
C CYS A 88 -5.08 -17.21 1.75
N GLY A 89 -5.63 -18.27 1.17
CA GLY A 89 -4.98 -18.99 0.07
C GLY A 89 -3.60 -19.56 0.44
N SER A 90 -2.67 -19.54 -0.52
CA SER A 90 -1.30 -20.10 -0.43
C SER A 90 -0.24 -19.09 0.04
N PHE A 91 -0.66 -17.96 0.62
CA PHE A 91 0.28 -17.00 1.21
C PHE A 91 0.60 -17.41 2.64
N ASP A 92 1.89 -17.58 2.93
CA ASP A 92 2.40 -17.79 4.28
C ASP A 92 2.27 -16.45 5.03
N THR A 93 1.06 -16.15 5.51
CA THR A 93 0.71 -14.95 6.27
C THR A 93 1.28 -15.07 7.68
N GLN A 94 2.60 -15.09 7.75
CA GLN A 94 3.36 -15.08 8.99
C GLN A 94 3.26 -13.66 9.57
N ALA A 95 2.73 -13.54 10.79
CA ALA A 95 2.43 -12.30 11.52
C ALA A 95 1.12 -11.58 11.12
N VAL A 96 0.00 -12.27 11.32
CA VAL A 96 -1.28 -11.61 11.58
C VAL A 96 -1.24 -11.01 12.99
N PHE A 97 -1.26 -9.69 13.10
CA PHE A 97 -1.48 -9.05 14.40
C PHE A 97 -2.92 -9.34 14.88
N PRO A 98 -3.15 -9.53 16.19
CA PRO A 98 -4.48 -9.82 16.70
C PRO A 98 -5.46 -8.71 16.30
N PHE A 99 -6.70 -9.10 16.01
CA PHE A 99 -7.79 -8.13 15.80
C PHE A 99 -7.89 -7.23 17.02
N GLN A 100 -7.92 -5.92 16.79
CA GLN A 100 -8.17 -4.93 17.82
C GLN A 100 -9.57 -4.35 17.59
N GLU A 101 -10.48 -4.63 18.52
CA GLU A 101 -11.75 -3.93 18.59
C GLU A 101 -11.44 -2.48 18.96
N LEU A 102 -11.67 -1.57 18.02
CA LEU A 102 -11.43 -0.14 18.24
C LEU A 102 -12.56 0.45 19.07
N CYS A 103 -13.79 0.00 18.83
CA CYS A 103 -14.92 0.34 19.67
C CYS A 103 -16.17 -0.52 19.37
N TYR A 104 -17.01 -0.69 20.40
CA TYR A 104 -18.34 -1.28 20.29
C TYR A 104 -19.33 -0.53 21.18
N ASN A 105 -20.40 0.01 20.58
CA ASN A 105 -21.51 0.67 21.28
C ASN A 105 -21.08 1.64 22.40
N THR A 106 -20.01 2.40 22.12
CA THR A 106 -19.54 3.50 22.98
C THR A 106 -20.07 4.82 22.44
N GLY A 107 -19.95 5.91 23.20
CA GLY A 107 -20.36 7.25 22.73
C GLY A 107 -19.70 7.69 21.41
N SER A 108 -18.59 7.07 21.01
CA SER A 108 -17.87 7.34 19.76
C SER A 108 -18.34 6.49 18.57
N CYS A 109 -19.14 5.45 18.80
CA CYS A 109 -19.65 4.52 17.78
C CYS A 109 -20.93 3.81 18.28
N LEU A 110 -22.02 4.57 18.35
CA LEU A 110 -23.34 4.09 18.76
C LEU A 110 -23.89 3.12 17.71
N ASN A 111 -24.35 1.94 18.14
CA ASN A 111 -24.88 0.87 17.28
C ASN A 111 -23.94 0.44 16.13
N GLN A 112 -22.63 0.56 16.36
CA GLN A 112 -21.60 0.19 15.39
C GLN A 112 -20.48 -0.57 16.09
N ARG A 113 -20.01 -1.64 15.46
CA ARG A 113 -18.77 -2.35 15.81
C ARG A 113 -17.68 -1.91 14.85
N VAL A 114 -16.53 -1.50 15.38
CA VAL A 114 -15.37 -1.13 14.57
C VAL A 114 -14.19 -1.98 14.97
N SER A 115 -13.66 -2.76 14.03
CA SER A 115 -12.58 -3.72 14.25
C SER A 115 -11.45 -3.45 13.28
N ARG A 116 -10.21 -3.40 13.77
CA ARG A 116 -9.01 -3.25 12.93
C ARG A 116 -8.12 -4.49 13.01
N LYS A 117 -7.49 -4.82 11.90
CA LYS A 117 -6.48 -5.88 11.82
C LYS A 117 -5.34 -5.46 10.90
N ARG A 118 -4.13 -5.88 11.25
CA ARG A 118 -2.94 -5.70 10.42
C ARG A 118 -2.46 -7.04 9.89
N PHE A 119 -2.19 -7.07 8.60
CA PHE A 119 -1.68 -8.22 7.87
C PHE A 119 -0.27 -7.91 7.37
N GLU A 120 0.62 -8.85 7.57
CA GLU A 120 1.89 -8.92 6.86
C GLU A 120 1.74 -9.90 5.69
N ILE A 121 1.98 -9.41 4.48
CA ILE A 121 1.86 -10.14 3.24
C ILE A 121 3.28 -10.45 2.77
N ALA A 122 3.75 -11.64 3.11
CA ALA A 122 5.00 -12.16 2.57
C ALA A 122 4.75 -12.81 1.21
N PHE A 123 5.46 -12.34 0.18
CA PHE A 123 5.56 -13.11 -1.06
C PHE A 123 6.53 -14.25 -0.82
N ALA A 124 6.04 -15.48 -0.79
CA ALA A 124 6.89 -16.65 -0.85
C ALA A 124 7.58 -16.65 -2.22
N ASN A 125 8.80 -16.11 -2.28
CA ASN A 125 9.71 -16.52 -3.33
C ASN A 125 10.24 -17.91 -2.91
N PRO A 126 9.96 -19.00 -3.64
CA PRO A 126 10.38 -20.35 -3.26
C PRO A 126 11.90 -20.54 -3.22
N LEU A 127 12.69 -19.51 -3.54
CA LEU A 127 14.16 -19.50 -3.49
C LEU A 127 14.75 -18.64 -2.36
N ILE A 128 13.94 -17.97 -1.54
CA ILE A 128 14.42 -17.10 -0.46
C ILE A 128 13.55 -17.32 0.79
N GLU A 129 13.95 -18.28 1.62
CA GLU A 129 13.42 -18.52 2.98
C GLU A 129 13.89 -17.45 3.97
N THR A 130 13.64 -16.17 3.68
CA THR A 130 13.83 -15.12 4.69
C THR A 130 12.59 -14.25 4.76
N SER A 131 11.83 -14.48 5.83
CA SER A 131 10.94 -13.51 6.44
C SER A 131 11.61 -12.13 6.44
N GLY A 132 11.06 -11.18 5.67
CA GLY A 132 11.39 -9.77 5.79
C GLY A 132 11.98 -9.05 4.57
N THR A 133 12.47 -9.73 3.51
CA THR A 133 13.10 -9.04 2.35
C THR A 133 12.15 -8.60 1.23
N GLY A 134 10.85 -8.77 1.40
CA GLY A 134 9.84 -8.33 0.43
C GLY A 134 8.40 -8.30 0.97
N ALA A 135 8.24 -8.32 2.30
CA ALA A 135 6.91 -8.30 2.91
C ALA A 135 6.27 -6.93 2.75
N LEU A 136 4.99 -6.91 2.38
CA LEU A 136 4.15 -5.72 2.36
C LEU A 136 3.21 -5.73 3.54
N CYS A 137 2.90 -4.56 4.07
CA CYS A 137 1.92 -4.44 5.13
C CYS A 137 0.56 -4.01 4.58
N ALA A 138 -0.51 -4.46 5.23
CA ALA A 138 -1.84 -3.93 5.01
C ALA A 138 -2.63 -3.85 6.32
N ASP A 139 -3.44 -2.80 6.46
CA ASP A 139 -4.37 -2.58 7.56
C ASP A 139 -5.80 -2.64 7.06
N ILE A 140 -6.63 -3.46 7.70
CA ILE A 140 -8.06 -3.56 7.42
C ILE A 140 -8.82 -3.00 8.61
N THR A 141 -9.84 -2.20 8.33
CA THR A 141 -10.82 -1.75 9.32
C THR A 141 -12.21 -2.13 8.82
N VAL A 142 -12.93 -2.89 9.63
CA VAL A 142 -14.31 -3.32 9.37
C VAL A 142 -15.23 -2.51 10.26
N TYR A 143 -16.28 -1.98 9.66
CA TYR A 143 -17.35 -1.24 10.30
C TYR A 143 -18.65 -2.01 10.08
N GLU A 144 -19.20 -2.54 11.16
CA GLU A 144 -20.46 -3.28 11.15
C GLU A 144 -21.52 -2.47 11.90
N THR A 145 -22.69 -2.27 11.30
CA THR A 145 -23.79 -1.54 11.93
C THR A 145 -24.84 -2.51 12.48
N ASP A 146 -25.27 -2.33 13.73
CA ASP A 146 -26.29 -3.17 14.40
C ASP A 146 -27.74 -2.89 13.94
N ALA A 147 -27.94 -2.10 12.88
CA ALA A 147 -29.27 -1.69 12.41
C ALA A 147 -30.00 -2.81 11.64
N LYS A 148 -30.97 -3.48 12.27
CA LYS A 148 -31.91 -4.40 11.60
C LYS A 148 -32.80 -3.65 10.60
N PRO A 149 -33.19 -4.25 9.45
CA PRO A 149 -33.11 -5.68 9.11
C PRO A 149 -31.89 -6.06 8.23
N ALA A 150 -31.03 -5.12 7.87
CA ALA A 150 -29.83 -5.37 7.07
C ALA A 150 -28.74 -4.38 7.50
N GLY A 151 -27.91 -4.79 8.45
CA GLY A 151 -26.73 -4.01 8.81
C GLY A 151 -25.82 -3.90 7.59
N THR A 152 -25.43 -2.68 7.22
CA THR A 152 -24.44 -2.48 6.15
C THR A 152 -23.05 -2.65 6.72
N THR A 153 -22.21 -3.43 6.05
CA THR A 153 -20.82 -3.64 6.46
C THR A 153 -19.90 -2.85 5.54
N TYR A 154 -19.10 -1.97 6.12
CA TYR A 154 -18.07 -1.23 5.38
C TYR A 154 -16.71 -1.81 5.72
N VAL A 155 -15.95 -2.14 4.69
CA VAL A 155 -14.59 -2.66 4.83
C VAL A 155 -13.64 -1.65 4.19
N PHE A 156 -12.66 -1.20 4.96
CA PHE A 156 -11.60 -0.34 4.49
C PHE A 156 -10.28 -1.07 4.60
N SER A 157 -9.58 -1.22 3.48
CA SER A 157 -8.25 -1.82 3.43
C SER A 157 -7.23 -0.78 3.01
N GLN A 158 -6.09 -0.72 3.68
CA GLN A 158 -4.98 0.19 3.41
C GLN A 158 -3.70 -0.62 3.27
N GLY A 159 -3.12 -0.65 2.08
CA GLY A 159 -1.83 -1.28 1.83
C GLY A 159 -0.69 -0.29 1.84
N TYR A 160 0.49 -0.79 2.21
CA TYR A 160 1.74 -0.06 2.32
C TYR A 160 2.81 -0.70 1.44
N ASP A 161 3.69 0.11 0.83
CA ASP A 161 4.83 -0.37 0.04
C ASP A 161 6.01 -0.89 0.89
N VAL A 162 5.80 -1.05 2.21
CA VAL A 162 6.82 -1.41 3.19
C VAL A 162 6.34 -2.50 4.14
N PRO A 163 7.26 -3.23 4.81
CA PRO A 163 6.93 -4.17 5.87
C PRO A 163 6.23 -3.51 7.06
N CYS A 164 5.50 -4.29 7.86
CA CYS A 164 4.71 -3.77 8.97
C CYS A 164 5.54 -3.05 10.05
N ASP A 165 6.78 -3.48 10.30
CA ASP A 165 7.72 -2.83 11.23
C ASP A 165 8.16 -1.43 10.78
N LYS A 166 7.97 -1.11 9.51
CA LYS A 166 8.34 0.18 8.91
C LYS A 166 7.18 1.16 8.84
N VAL A 167 5.95 0.70 9.09
CA VAL A 167 4.76 1.55 9.13
C VAL A 167 4.84 2.47 10.35
N GLY A 168 4.94 3.79 10.10
CA GLY A 168 5.03 4.82 11.14
C GLY A 168 6.46 5.14 11.61
N THR A 169 7.47 4.39 11.20
CA THR A 169 8.89 4.68 11.51
C THR A 169 9.65 5.31 10.35
N THR A 170 9.13 5.19 9.11
CA THR A 170 9.77 5.71 7.89
C THR A 170 9.04 6.94 7.36
N ASN A 171 9.79 8.00 7.01
CA ASN A 171 9.22 9.25 6.48
C ASN A 171 8.70 9.16 5.03
N ARG A 172 9.07 8.12 4.29
CA ARG A 172 8.67 7.93 2.89
C ARG A 172 8.01 6.57 2.70
N ILE A 173 6.69 6.57 2.82
CA ILE A 173 5.82 5.42 2.57
C ILE A 173 4.78 5.80 1.52
N VAL A 174 4.42 4.85 0.66
CA VAL A 174 3.30 4.96 -0.25
C VAL A 174 2.15 4.15 0.32
N VAL A 175 1.03 4.83 0.54
CA VAL A 175 -0.20 4.21 1.07
C VAL A 175 -1.28 4.28 0.00
N ARG A 176 -1.99 3.18 -0.18
CA ARG A 176 -3.16 3.07 -1.06
C ARG A 176 -4.27 2.35 -0.34
N GLY A 177 -5.48 2.84 -0.51
CA GLY A 177 -6.65 2.31 0.17
C GLY A 177 -7.73 1.87 -0.80
N ILE A 178 -8.48 0.85 -0.41
CA ILE A 178 -9.67 0.36 -1.08
C ILE A 178 -10.80 0.35 -0.06
N PHE A 179 -11.98 0.78 -0.48
CA PHE A 179 -13.19 0.72 0.33
C PHE A 179 -14.21 -0.17 -0.37
N ALA A 180 -14.89 -1.00 0.41
CA ALA A 180 -15.98 -1.83 -0.06
C ALA A 180 -17.17 -1.72 0.89
N ARG A 181 -18.37 -1.86 0.33
CA ARG A 181 -19.64 -1.83 1.05
C ARG A 181 -20.43 -3.08 0.67
N PHE A 182 -20.91 -3.78 1.68
CA PHE A 182 -21.72 -4.99 1.57
C PHE A 182 -23.05 -4.80 2.31
#